data_AF-A0AA39SHW0-F1
#
_entry.id   AF-A0AA39SHW0-F1
#
_cell.length_a   1.000
_cell.length_b   1.000
_cell.length_c   1.000
_cell.angle_alpha   90.00
_cell.angle_beta   90.00
_cell.angle_gamma   90.00
#
_symmetry.space_group_name_H-M   'P 1'
#
loop_
_entity.id
_entity.type
_entity.pdbx_description
1 polymer ?
#
loop_
_entity_poly.entity_id
_entity_poly.type
_entity_poly.pdbx_seq_one_letter_code
_entity_poly.pdbx_strand_id
1 'polypeptide(L)'
;MRTLASQLSSEAERKIGWLLKLFFAGTAAAVGYQFFPYMGDNLMQQSVSLLRVKDPLFKRMGASRLARFATDDERRMKIVEIGGAQELLNMLEAARDDRTRKEALKALAAISRSDKAVGALHNAGALSVIKSTPESLENAEVENYRSSLLKRFQDLRYDSSS
;
A
#
# COMPACT_ATOMS: atom_id res chain seq x y z
N MET A 1 33.82 -10.39 55.23
CA MET A 1 33.86 -9.13 54.44
C MET A 1 33.96 -9.35 52.93
N ARG A 2 34.77 -10.28 52.39
CA ARG A 2 34.91 -10.50 50.93
C ARG A 2 33.63 -10.96 50.21
N THR A 3 32.75 -11.71 50.87
CA THR A 3 31.49 -12.25 50.31
C THR A 3 30.34 -11.25 50.24
N LEU A 4 30.31 -10.26 51.14
CA LEU A 4 29.30 -9.19 51.12
C LEU A 4 29.57 -8.19 50.00
N ALA A 5 30.84 -7.85 49.76
CA ALA A 5 31.24 -6.96 48.68
C ALA A 5 30.96 -7.56 47.30
N SER A 6 31.16 -8.87 47.12
CA SER A 6 30.86 -9.55 45.84
C SER A 6 29.35 -9.67 45.58
N GLN A 7 28.54 -9.86 46.62
CA GLN A 7 27.07 -9.86 46.50
C GLN A 7 26.52 -8.46 46.17
N LEU A 8 27.06 -7.41 46.80
CA LEU A 8 26.71 -6.02 46.49
C LEU A 8 27.07 -5.65 45.04
N SER A 9 28.24 -6.08 44.55
CA SER A 9 28.66 -5.84 43.16
C SER A 9 27.76 -6.53 42.14
N SER A 10 27.45 -7.81 42.36
CA SER A 10 26.62 -8.58 41.41
C SER A 10 25.18 -8.08 41.35
N GLU A 11 24.63 -7.62 42.49
CA GLU A 11 23.30 -7.01 42.51
C GLU A 11 23.28 -5.63 41.82
N ALA A 12 24.35 -4.83 41.98
CA ALA A 12 24.50 -3.57 41.26
C ALA A 12 24.59 -3.78 39.75
N GLU A 13 25.40 -4.72 39.28
CA GLU A 13 25.52 -5.09 37.86
C GLU A 13 24.18 -5.55 37.29
N ARG A 14 23.42 -6.37 38.03
CA ARG A 14 22.08 -6.81 37.62
C ARG A 14 21.10 -5.63 37.48
N LYS A 15 21.12 -4.68 38.42
CA LYS A 15 20.28 -3.48 38.37
C LYS A 15 20.67 -2.57 37.20
N ILE A 16 21.97 -2.36 36.98
CA ILE A 16 22.50 -1.60 35.85
C ILE A 16 22.09 -2.25 34.52
N GLY A 17 22.20 -3.58 34.41
CA GLY A 17 21.75 -4.32 33.22
C GLY A 17 20.26 -4.15 32.94
N TRP A 18 19.42 -4.15 33.98
CA TRP A 18 17.99 -3.89 33.84
C TRP A 18 17.68 -2.43 33.45
N LEU A 19 18.38 -1.46 34.04
CA LEU A 19 18.26 -0.05 33.66
C LEU A 19 18.65 0.16 32.20
N LEU A 20 19.74 -0.45 31.75
CA LEU A 20 20.19 -0.37 30.37
C LEU A 20 19.15 -0.96 29.40
N LYS A 21 18.56 -2.11 29.74
CA LYS A 21 17.48 -2.72 28.93
C LYS A 21 16.27 -1.81 28.82
N LEU A 22 15.85 -1.17 29.90
CA LEU A 22 14.72 -0.22 29.88
C LEU A 22 15.05 1.01 29.03
N PHE A 23 16.28 1.53 29.12
CA PHE A 23 16.74 2.63 28.28
C PHE A 23 16.70 2.27 26.79
N PHE A 24 17.22 1.10 26.42
CA PHE A 24 17.17 0.61 25.03
C PHE A 24 15.75 0.36 24.57
N ALA A 25 14.90 -0.28 25.38
CA ALA A 25 13.51 -0.54 25.03
C ALA A 25 12.73 0.77 24.82
N GLY A 26 12.92 1.74 25.73
CA GLY A 26 12.30 3.06 25.61
C GLY A 26 12.76 3.80 24.35
N THR A 27 14.07 3.80 24.07
CA THR A 27 14.62 4.44 22.88
C THR A 27 14.14 3.77 21.60
N ALA A 28 14.14 2.43 21.54
CA ALA A 28 13.64 1.68 20.39
C ALA A 28 12.15 1.92 20.15
N ALA A 29 11.34 2.00 21.22
CA ALA A 29 9.92 2.34 21.12
C ALA A 29 9.71 3.77 20.59
N ALA A 30 10.47 4.75 21.09
CA ALA A 30 10.39 6.14 20.63
C ALA A 30 10.81 6.28 19.16
N VAL A 31 11.92 5.66 18.76
CA VAL A 31 12.38 5.61 17.36
C VAL A 31 11.34 4.90 16.48
N GLY A 32 10.79 3.77 16.94
CA GLY A 32 9.72 3.07 16.25
C GLY A 32 8.51 3.98 16.02
N TYR A 33 8.01 4.63 17.06
CA TYR A 33 6.87 5.54 16.94
C TYR A 33 7.14 6.71 15.97
N GLN A 34 8.36 7.27 16.00
CA GLN A 34 8.73 8.40 15.15
C GLN A 34 8.96 8.01 13.69
N PHE A 35 9.71 6.94 13.40
CA PHE A 35 10.18 6.64 12.03
C PHE A 35 9.29 5.65 11.27
N PHE A 36 8.55 4.80 11.97
CA PHE A 36 7.74 3.75 11.34
C PHE A 36 6.67 4.30 10.37
N PRO A 37 6.00 5.45 10.65
CA PRO A 37 5.09 6.06 9.67
C PRO A 37 5.80 6.46 8.37
N TYR A 38 7.01 7.03 8.45
CA TYR A 38 7.75 7.53 7.29
C TYR A 38 8.38 6.41 6.43
N MET A 39 8.68 5.25 7.03
CA MET A 39 9.16 4.09 6.26
C MET A 39 8.08 3.55 5.31
N GLY A 40 6.81 3.61 5.70
CA GLY A 40 5.69 3.19 4.84
C GLY A 40 5.58 4.05 3.58
N ASP A 41 5.71 5.37 3.73
CA ASP A 41 5.59 6.32 2.62
C ASP A 41 6.68 6.16 1.56
N ASN A 42 7.93 5.95 1.97
CA ASN A 42 9.01 5.72 1.02
C ASN A 42 8.82 4.42 0.24
N LEU A 43 8.36 3.34 0.91
CA LEU A 43 8.06 2.08 0.24
C LEU A 43 6.85 2.20 -0.70
N MET A 44 5.87 3.03 -0.35
CA MET A 44 4.73 3.35 -1.20
C MET A 44 5.18 4.09 -2.47
N GLN A 45 6.02 5.12 -2.34
CA GLN A 45 6.63 5.86 -3.45
C GLN A 45 7.47 4.95 -4.37
N GLN A 46 8.27 4.06 -3.79
CA GLN A 46 9.00 3.05 -4.56
C GLN A 46 8.05 2.12 -5.31
N SER A 47 6.92 1.75 -4.71
CA SER A 47 5.91 0.90 -5.35
C SER A 47 5.26 1.59 -6.56
N VAL A 48 5.04 2.91 -6.49
CA VAL A 48 4.61 3.71 -7.66
C VAL A 48 5.71 3.75 -8.73
N SER A 49 6.97 3.93 -8.33
CA SER A 49 8.10 3.94 -9.26
C SER A 49 8.25 2.62 -10.03
N LEU A 50 7.93 1.48 -9.39
CA LEU A 50 7.92 0.16 -10.04
C LEU A 50 6.85 0.03 -11.14
N LEU A 51 5.80 0.85 -11.14
CA LEU A 51 4.77 0.81 -12.21
C LEU A 51 5.30 1.34 -13.54
N ARG A 52 6.34 2.18 -13.50
CA ARG A 52 6.93 2.86 -14.66
C ARG A 52 8.01 2.06 -15.37
N VAL A 53 8.56 1.03 -14.73
CA VAL A 53 9.63 0.20 -15.31
C VAL A 53 9.11 -0.65 -16.47
N LYS A 54 9.99 -1.08 -17.38
CA LYS A 54 9.56 -1.81 -18.58
C LYS A 54 9.02 -3.22 -18.28
N ASP A 55 9.66 -3.92 -17.36
CA ASP A 55 9.38 -5.33 -17.10
C ASP A 55 8.06 -5.51 -16.31
N PRO A 56 7.07 -6.26 -16.84
CA PRO A 56 5.79 -6.51 -16.19
C PRO A 56 5.89 -7.13 -14.79
N LEU A 57 6.95 -7.90 -14.48
CA LEU A 57 7.14 -8.51 -13.17
C LEU A 57 7.25 -7.45 -12.07
N PHE A 58 8.04 -6.41 -12.31
CA PHE A 58 8.20 -5.31 -11.36
C PHE A 58 6.96 -4.44 -11.27
N LYS A 59 6.27 -4.19 -12.39
CA LYS A 59 4.98 -3.48 -12.37
C LYS A 59 3.96 -4.18 -11.48
N ARG A 60 3.81 -5.51 -11.65
CA ARG A 60 2.94 -6.36 -10.82
C ARG A 60 3.34 -6.29 -9.35
N MET A 61 4.64 -6.33 -9.04
CA MET A 61 5.13 -6.19 -7.67
C MET A 61 4.76 -4.84 -7.05
N GLY A 62 4.92 -3.75 -7.80
CA GLY A 62 4.52 -2.41 -7.39
C GLY A 62 3.02 -2.32 -7.10
N ALA A 63 2.19 -2.77 -8.04
CA ALA A 63 0.74 -2.77 -7.89
C ALA A 63 0.28 -3.62 -6.69
N SER A 64 0.85 -4.81 -6.51
CA SER A 64 0.53 -5.69 -5.39
C SER A 64 0.87 -5.05 -4.03
N ARG A 65 1.99 -4.31 -3.95
CA ARG A 65 2.38 -3.56 -2.75
C ARG A 65 1.43 -2.40 -2.47
N LEU A 66 1.05 -1.63 -3.49
CA LEU A 66 0.07 -0.54 -3.35
C LEU A 66 -1.28 -1.06 -2.85
N ALA A 67 -1.74 -2.20 -3.36
CA ALA A 67 -2.96 -2.85 -2.86
C ALA A 67 -2.87 -3.17 -1.35
N ARG A 68 -1.69 -3.59 -0.86
CA ARG A 68 -1.43 -3.87 0.56
C ARG A 68 -1.32 -2.60 1.41
N PHE A 69 -0.81 -1.50 0.85
CA PHE A 69 -0.72 -0.22 1.55
C PHE A 69 -2.07 0.48 1.68
N ALA A 70 -3.04 0.18 0.81
CA ALA A 70 -4.39 0.71 0.85
C ALA A 70 -5.24 0.10 2.00
N THR A 71 -4.83 0.31 3.25
CA THR A 71 -5.46 -0.25 4.46
C THR A 71 -6.63 0.59 4.97
N ASP A 72 -6.51 1.91 4.87
CA ASP A 72 -7.44 2.91 5.39
C ASP A 72 -7.51 4.09 4.43
N ASP A 73 -8.46 4.99 4.66
CA ASP A 73 -8.75 6.10 3.75
C ASP A 73 -7.60 7.10 3.62
N GLU A 74 -6.84 7.34 4.69
CA GLU A 74 -5.65 8.19 4.66
C GLU A 74 -4.61 7.61 3.71
N ARG A 75 -4.28 6.32 3.85
CA ARG A 75 -3.32 5.67 2.96
C ARG A 75 -3.83 5.54 1.52
N ARG A 76 -5.12 5.31 1.30
CA ARG A 76 -5.72 5.31 -0.04
C ARG A 76 -5.53 6.66 -0.72
N MET A 77 -5.79 7.75 0.01
CA MET A 77 -5.58 9.11 -0.51
C MET A 77 -4.10 9.41 -0.71
N LYS A 78 -3.22 8.95 0.18
CA LYS A 78 -1.78 9.10 -0.02
C LYS A 78 -1.32 8.48 -1.33
N ILE A 79 -1.78 7.28 -1.67
CA ILE A 79 -1.49 6.62 -2.96
C ILE A 79 -1.94 7.49 -4.14
N VAL A 80 -3.12 8.12 -4.03
CA VAL A 80 -3.62 9.05 -5.05
C VAL A 80 -2.73 10.28 -5.16
N GLU A 81 -2.40 10.93 -4.04
CA GLU A 81 -1.60 12.16 -3.98
C GLU A 81 -0.20 11.99 -4.57
N ILE A 82 0.40 10.82 -4.38
CA ILE A 82 1.73 10.51 -4.93
C ILE A 82 1.68 10.01 -6.39
N GLY A 83 0.51 10.08 -7.04
CA GLY A 83 0.31 9.71 -8.45
C GLY A 83 0.11 8.22 -8.70
N GLY A 84 0.02 7.39 -7.67
CA GLY A 84 -0.13 5.94 -7.80
C GLY A 84 -1.41 5.53 -8.53
N ALA A 85 -2.50 6.26 -8.35
CA ALA A 85 -3.76 6.03 -9.07
C ALA A 85 -3.59 6.16 -10.60
N GLN A 86 -2.97 7.25 -11.07
CA GLN A 86 -2.74 7.47 -12.50
C GLN A 86 -1.80 6.41 -13.08
N GLU A 87 -0.72 6.07 -12.37
CA GLU A 87 0.24 5.07 -12.84
C GLU A 87 -0.38 3.65 -12.91
N LEU A 88 -1.31 3.32 -12.01
CA LEU A 88 -2.06 2.07 -12.07
C LEU A 88 -3.00 2.02 -13.29
N LEU A 89 -3.63 3.15 -13.64
CA LEU A 89 -4.45 3.25 -14.85
C LEU A 89 -3.60 3.11 -16.11
N ASN A 90 -2.45 3.79 -16.17
CA ASN A 90 -1.49 3.64 -17.27
C ASN A 90 -0.99 2.19 -17.40
N MET A 91 -0.72 1.53 -16.26
CA MET A 91 -0.34 0.12 -16.24
C MET A 91 -1.45 -0.78 -16.77
N LEU A 92 -2.71 -0.54 -16.39
CA LEU A 92 -3.88 -1.29 -16.85
C LEU A 92 -4.09 -1.14 -18.35
N GLU A 93 -4.03 0.10 -18.85
CA GLU A 93 -4.18 0.41 -20.28
C GLU A 93 -3.08 -0.23 -21.13
N ALA A 94 -1.84 -0.24 -20.64
CA ALA A 94 -0.71 -0.85 -21.34
C ALA A 94 -0.61 -2.38 -21.17
N ALA A 95 -1.46 -3.01 -20.37
CA ALA A 95 -1.33 -4.41 -19.99
C ALA A 95 -1.68 -5.36 -21.15
N ARG A 96 -0.70 -6.20 -21.53
CA ARG A 96 -0.87 -7.20 -22.61
C ARG A 96 -1.32 -8.58 -22.13
N ASP A 97 -1.36 -8.79 -20.82
CA ASP A 97 -1.66 -10.08 -20.21
C ASP A 97 -2.53 -9.94 -18.95
N ASP A 98 -3.27 -11.01 -18.62
CA ASP A 98 -4.21 -11.02 -17.51
C ASP A 98 -3.56 -10.91 -16.14
N ARG A 99 -2.32 -11.40 -15.95
CA ARG A 99 -1.64 -11.27 -14.66
C ARG A 99 -1.34 -9.81 -14.35
N THR A 100 -0.94 -9.04 -15.36
CA THR A 100 -0.71 -7.59 -15.25
C THR A 100 -2.02 -6.84 -15.02
N ARG A 101 -3.06 -7.12 -15.82
CA ARG A 101 -4.40 -6.53 -15.64
C ARG A 101 -4.94 -6.79 -14.24
N LYS A 102 -4.82 -8.03 -13.76
CA LYS A 102 -5.28 -8.43 -12.42
C LYS A 102 -4.65 -7.58 -11.33
N GLU A 103 -3.32 -7.47 -11.29
CA GLU A 103 -2.66 -6.74 -10.20
C GLU A 103 -2.99 -5.24 -10.23
N ALA A 104 -3.14 -4.65 -11.42
CA ALA A 104 -3.58 -3.26 -11.56
C ALA A 104 -5.02 -3.07 -11.04
N LEU A 105 -5.96 -3.90 -11.53
CA LEU A 105 -7.37 -3.85 -11.10
C LEU A 105 -7.53 -4.13 -9.60
N LYS A 106 -6.77 -5.06 -9.05
CA LYS A 106 -6.75 -5.36 -7.62
C LYS A 106 -6.33 -4.16 -6.79
N ALA A 107 -5.28 -3.46 -7.21
CA ALA A 107 -4.81 -2.25 -6.53
C ALA A 107 -5.84 -1.11 -6.63
N LEU A 108 -6.42 -0.90 -7.82
CA LEU A 108 -7.49 0.08 -8.02
C LEU A 108 -8.73 -0.24 -7.17
N ALA A 109 -9.13 -1.52 -7.10
CA ALA A 109 -10.25 -1.99 -6.28
C ALA A 109 -9.97 -1.86 -4.77
N ALA A 110 -8.71 -1.93 -4.35
CA ALA A 110 -8.35 -1.56 -2.99
C ALA A 110 -8.53 -0.05 -2.82
N ILE A 111 -7.95 0.79 -3.68
CA ILE A 111 -8.04 2.25 -3.57
C ILE A 111 -9.50 2.75 -3.56
N SER A 112 -10.39 2.13 -4.35
CA SER A 112 -11.81 2.49 -4.49
C SER A 112 -12.68 2.26 -3.25
N ARG A 113 -12.14 1.68 -2.18
CA ARG A 113 -12.87 1.52 -0.90
C ARG A 113 -13.09 2.85 -0.16
N SER A 114 -12.43 3.94 -0.56
CA SER A 114 -12.71 5.30 -0.08
C SER A 114 -13.44 6.12 -1.13
N ASP A 115 -14.54 6.78 -0.77
CA ASP A 115 -15.33 7.61 -1.69
C ASP A 115 -14.50 8.76 -2.27
N LYS A 116 -13.64 9.39 -1.45
CA LYS A 116 -12.76 10.47 -1.90
C LYS A 116 -11.75 9.97 -2.95
N ALA A 117 -11.21 8.77 -2.75
CA ALA A 117 -10.29 8.16 -3.69
C ALA A 117 -11.00 7.74 -5.00
N VAL A 118 -12.26 7.30 -4.94
CA VAL A 118 -13.08 7.05 -6.13
C VAL A 118 -13.28 8.32 -6.93
N GLY A 119 -13.57 9.45 -6.27
CA GLY A 119 -13.66 10.75 -6.95
C GLY A 119 -12.38 11.13 -7.68
N ALA A 120 -11.22 10.89 -7.07
CA ALA A 120 -9.93 11.12 -7.73
C ALA A 120 -9.70 10.18 -8.92
N LEU A 121 -10.05 8.89 -8.79
CA LEU A 121 -10.00 7.93 -9.89
C LEU A 121 -10.92 8.32 -11.05
N HIS A 122 -12.14 8.79 -10.73
CA HIS A 122 -13.09 9.28 -11.72
C HIS A 122 -12.49 10.43 -12.52
N ASN A 123 -11.93 11.43 -11.82
CA ASN A 123 -11.30 12.59 -12.44
C ASN A 123 -10.06 12.23 -13.29
N ALA A 124 -9.40 11.11 -12.96
CA ALA A 124 -8.30 10.54 -13.75
C ALA A 124 -8.77 9.71 -14.96
N GLY A 125 -10.07 9.66 -15.25
CA GLY A 125 -10.62 8.92 -16.39
C GLY A 125 -10.73 7.40 -16.17
N ALA A 126 -10.68 6.93 -14.92
CA ALA A 126 -10.67 5.50 -14.60
C ALA A 126 -11.83 4.72 -15.22
N LEU A 127 -13.04 5.30 -15.28
CA LEU A 127 -14.20 4.65 -15.86
C LEU A 127 -13.97 4.23 -17.32
N SER A 128 -13.35 5.09 -18.13
CA SER A 128 -13.07 4.79 -19.53
C SER A 128 -12.05 3.65 -19.66
N VAL A 129 -10.96 3.72 -18.90
CA VAL A 129 -9.89 2.69 -18.88
C VAL A 129 -10.41 1.32 -18.40
N ILE A 130 -11.24 1.31 -17.35
CA ILE A 130 -11.80 0.06 -16.80
C ILE A 130 -12.81 -0.54 -17.78
N LYS A 131 -13.62 0.29 -18.45
CA LYS A 131 -14.57 -0.17 -19.48
C LYS A 131 -13.88 -0.67 -20.75
N SER A 132 -12.72 -0.12 -21.12
CA SER A 132 -11.96 -0.54 -22.30
C SER A 132 -11.04 -1.74 -22.06
N THR A 133 -10.86 -2.16 -20.80
CA THR A 133 -10.07 -3.35 -20.47
C THR A 133 -10.67 -4.57 -21.21
N PRO A 134 -9.87 -5.48 -21.79
CA PRO A 134 -10.41 -6.71 -22.40
C PRO A 134 -11.04 -7.64 -21.36
N GLU A 135 -12.07 -8.39 -21.74
CA GLU A 135 -12.59 -9.48 -20.91
C GLU A 135 -11.54 -10.60 -20.79
N SER A 136 -11.44 -11.20 -19.61
CA SER A 136 -10.61 -12.37 -19.36
C SER A 136 -11.45 -13.63 -19.28
N LEU A 137 -11.19 -14.58 -20.19
CA LEU A 137 -11.82 -15.90 -20.18
C LEU A 137 -11.10 -16.90 -19.26
N GLU A 138 -9.82 -16.64 -18.96
CA GLU A 138 -8.96 -17.55 -18.21
C GLU A 138 -8.83 -17.16 -16.73
N ASN A 139 -9.12 -15.91 -16.37
CA ASN A 139 -8.86 -15.38 -15.04
C ASN A 139 -10.07 -14.64 -14.46
N ALA A 140 -10.91 -15.39 -13.74
CA ALA A 140 -12.09 -14.86 -13.07
C ALA A 140 -11.79 -13.71 -12.09
N GLU A 141 -10.58 -13.63 -11.52
CA GLU A 141 -10.23 -12.51 -10.63
C GLU A 141 -10.20 -11.17 -11.37
N VAL A 142 -9.81 -11.15 -12.65
CA VAL A 142 -9.81 -9.92 -13.49
C VAL A 142 -11.23 -9.38 -13.59
N GLU A 143 -12.19 -10.23 -13.96
CA GLU A 143 -13.59 -9.81 -14.11
C GLU A 143 -14.24 -9.46 -12.78
N ASN A 144 -13.89 -10.18 -11.70
CA ASN A 144 -14.37 -9.86 -10.36
C ASN A 144 -13.93 -8.46 -9.92
N TYR A 145 -12.64 -8.11 -10.07
CA TYR A 145 -12.16 -6.79 -9.71
C TYR A 145 -12.75 -5.70 -10.61
N ARG A 146 -12.79 -5.94 -11.93
CA ARG A 146 -13.38 -5.01 -12.90
C ARG A 146 -14.84 -4.71 -12.57
N SER A 147 -15.65 -5.74 -12.38
CA SER A 147 -17.07 -5.61 -12.06
C SER A 147 -17.28 -4.89 -10.72
N SER A 148 -16.46 -5.21 -9.70
CA SER A 148 -16.52 -4.53 -8.40
C SER A 148 -16.22 -3.03 -8.51
N LEU A 149 -15.28 -2.64 -9.37
CA LEU A 149 -14.93 -1.25 -9.63
C LEU A 149 -16.05 -0.52 -10.36
N LEU A 150 -16.58 -1.10 -11.43
CA LEU A 150 -17.70 -0.50 -12.20
C LEU A 150 -18.92 -0.29 -11.31
N LYS A 151 -19.28 -1.29 -10.50
CA LYS A 151 -20.33 -1.17 -9.50
C LYS A 151 -20.04 -0.05 -8.51
N ARG A 152 -18.80 0.06 -8.02
CA ARG A 152 -18.41 1.11 -7.07
C ARG A 152 -18.57 2.52 -7.65
N PHE A 153 -18.25 2.73 -8.92
CA PHE A 153 -18.50 4.01 -9.59
C PHE A 153 -20.00 4.29 -9.76
N GLN A 154 -20.79 3.27 -10.09
CA GLN A 154 -22.24 3.37 -10.20
C GLN A 154 -22.92 3.68 -8.86
N ASP A 155 -22.49 3.05 -7.77
CA ASP A 155 -23.01 3.30 -6.42
C ASP A 155 -22.83 4.78 -6.01
N LEU A 156 -21.78 5.44 -6.52
CA LEU A 156 -21.50 6.87 -6.33
C LEU A 156 -22.01 7.76 -7.47
N ARG A 157 -22.79 7.21 -8.41
CA ARG A 157 -23.43 7.88 -9.56
C ARG A 157 -22.48 8.51 -10.57
N TYR A 158 -21.22 8.10 -10.59
CA TYR A 158 -20.22 8.60 -11.54
C TYR A 158 -20.44 8.08 -12.97
N ASP A 159 -21.17 6.97 -13.13
CA ASP A 159 -21.54 6.40 -14.42
C ASP A 159 -22.54 7.27 -15.22
N SER A 160 -23.26 8.16 -14.54
CA SER A 160 -24.26 9.05 -15.12
C SER A 160 -23.70 10.39 -15.63
N SER A 161 -22.43 10.68 -15.37
CA SER A 161 -21.78 11.99 -15.61
C SER A 161 -20.84 12.01 -16.83
N SER A 162 -20.95 11.04 -17.74
CA SER A 162 -20.11 10.93 -18.95
C SER A 162 -20.84 11.39 -20.22
#